data_AF-A0A7J4TMV7-F1
#
_entry.id   AF-A0A7J4TMV7-F1
#
_cell.length_a   1.000
_cell.length_b   1.000
_cell.length_c   1.000
_cell.angle_alpha   90.00
_cell.angle_beta   90.00
_cell.angle_gamma   90.00
#
_symmetry.space_group_name_H-M   'P 1'
#
loop_
_entity.id
_entity.type
_entity.pdbx_description
1 polymer ?
#
loop_
_entity_poly.entity_id
_entity_poly.type
_entity_poly.pdbx_seq_one_letter_code
_entity_poly.pdbx_strand_id
1 'polypeptide(L)'
;MAIQPEEFDIPVVDYSFHDVASPRSLIDQMATAGGFTATKLAMARDILRDMKSELDAVEGDAAKVCNWLSFPACLCATGTRGFFVEALKQRMFNVVSTTCGMLDHD
;
A
#
# COMPACT_ATOMS: atom_id res chain seq x y z
N MET A 1 9.39 16.24 -25.13
CA MET A 1 10.08 17.02 -24.09
C MET A 1 11.30 16.19 -23.69
N ALA A 2 12.52 16.73 -23.78
CA ALA A 2 13.69 16.00 -23.32
C ALA A 2 13.73 16.09 -21.79
N ILE A 3 13.82 14.95 -21.12
CA ILE A 3 13.87 14.87 -19.67
C ILE A 3 15.29 15.26 -19.23
N GLN A 4 15.41 16.21 -18.30
CA GLN A 4 16.70 16.69 -17.81
C GLN A 4 17.19 15.80 -16.65
N PRO A 5 18.45 15.32 -16.64
CA PRO A 5 18.98 14.48 -15.56
C PRO A 5 18.85 15.10 -14.17
N GLU A 6 18.86 16.43 -14.09
CA GLU A 6 18.71 17.23 -12.87
C GLU A 6 17.27 17.22 -12.32
N GLU A 7 16.31 16.68 -13.08
CA GLU A 7 14.92 16.47 -12.62
C GLU A 7 14.79 15.23 -11.71
N PHE A 8 15.87 14.47 -11.51
CA PHE A 8 15.87 13.25 -10.70
C PHE A 8 16.87 13.31 -9.55
N ASP A 9 16.34 13.43 -8.33
CA ASP A 9 17.17 13.50 -7.12
C ASP A 9 17.47 12.12 -6.50
N ILE A 10 16.86 11.04 -7.01
CA ILE A 10 16.96 9.69 -6.44
C ILE A 10 17.75 8.79 -7.39
N PRO A 11 18.94 8.28 -7.00
CA PRO A 11 19.71 7.39 -7.84
C PRO A 11 19.01 6.03 -8.02
N VAL A 12 19.18 5.44 -9.20
CA VAL A 12 18.79 4.05 -9.46
C VAL A 12 19.84 3.13 -8.83
N VAL A 13 19.40 2.22 -7.97
CA VAL A 13 20.26 1.28 -7.24
C VAL A 13 19.85 -0.16 -7.55
N ASP A 14 20.81 -0.99 -7.95
CA ASP A 14 20.60 -2.41 -8.21
C ASP A 14 20.29 -3.19 -6.92
N TYR A 15 19.56 -4.30 -7.05
CA TYR A 15 19.33 -5.21 -5.93
C TYR A 15 20.64 -5.87 -5.47
N SER A 16 20.85 -5.88 -4.16
CA SER A 16 21.89 -6.67 -3.51
C SER A 16 21.23 -7.88 -2.85
N PHE A 17 21.31 -9.04 -3.51
CA PHE A 17 20.73 -10.28 -2.97
C PHE A 17 21.43 -10.78 -1.71
N HIS A 18 22.70 -10.43 -1.53
CA HIS A 18 23.42 -10.68 -0.28
C HIS A 18 22.74 -9.99 0.92
N ASP A 19 22.18 -8.80 0.70
CA ASP A 19 21.57 -7.97 1.76
C ASP A 19 20.08 -8.27 1.98
N VAL A 20 19.51 -9.24 1.25
CA VAL A 20 18.11 -9.64 1.42
C VAL A 20 17.99 -10.63 2.58
N ALA A 21 17.60 -10.12 3.75
CA ALA A 21 17.35 -10.93 4.95
C ALA A 21 15.87 -11.33 5.12
N SER A 22 14.93 -10.63 4.45
CA SER A 22 13.49 -10.85 4.57
C SER A 22 12.72 -10.30 3.36
N PRO A 23 11.42 -10.64 3.19
CA PRO A 23 10.57 -9.99 2.19
C PRO A 23 10.52 -8.46 2.35
N ARG A 24 10.59 -7.96 3.59
CA ARG A 24 10.62 -6.52 3.87
C ARG A 24 11.87 -5.86 3.29
N SER A 25 13.05 -6.43 3.52
CA SER A 25 14.30 -5.86 3.00
C SER A 25 14.35 -5.86 1.47
N LEU A 26 13.69 -6.83 0.82
CA LEU A 26 13.51 -6.80 -0.63
C LEU A 26 12.62 -5.63 -1.09
N ILE A 27 11.48 -5.41 -0.43
CA ILE A 27 10.59 -4.27 -0.73
C ILE A 27 11.29 -2.93 -0.43
N ASP A 28 12.15 -2.87 0.58
CA ASP A 28 12.94 -1.67 0.87
C ASP A 28 13.91 -1.36 -0.29
N GLN A 29 14.57 -2.37 -0.86
CA GLN A 29 15.40 -2.16 -2.05
C GLN A 29 14.56 -1.75 -3.28
N MET A 30 13.32 -2.24 -3.43
CA MET A 30 12.40 -1.82 -4.51
C MET A 30 12.13 -0.31 -4.53
N ALA A 31 12.27 0.39 -3.40
CA ALA A 31 12.08 1.83 -3.31
C ALA A 31 13.08 2.64 -4.18
N THR A 32 14.30 2.11 -4.38
CA THR A 32 15.39 2.80 -5.09
C THR A 32 15.78 2.13 -6.42
N ALA A 33 15.08 1.08 -6.83
CA ALA A 33 15.36 0.31 -8.05
C ALA A 33 15.04 1.03 -9.37
N GLY A 34 14.72 2.32 -9.35
CA GLY A 34 14.60 3.14 -10.56
C GLY A 34 13.27 3.06 -11.30
N GLY A 35 12.16 2.81 -10.60
CA GLY A 35 10.82 3.10 -11.11
C GLY A 35 9.99 1.89 -11.54
N PHE A 36 9.06 2.12 -12.47
CA PHE A 36 7.98 1.19 -12.82
C PHE A 36 7.17 0.72 -11.60
N THR A 37 6.87 -0.58 -11.51
CA THR A 37 6.01 -1.14 -10.46
C THR A 37 6.76 -1.35 -9.15
N ALA A 38 8.08 -1.56 -9.18
CA ALA A 38 8.88 -1.83 -7.98
C ALA A 38 8.78 -0.66 -6.98
N THR A 39 9.12 0.55 -7.44
CA THR A 39 9.05 1.75 -6.59
C THR A 39 7.61 2.06 -6.17
N LYS A 40 6.61 1.80 -7.03
CA LYS A 40 5.19 1.96 -6.68
C LYS A 40 4.74 1.01 -5.58
N LEU A 41 5.23 -0.22 -5.56
CA LEU A 41 4.90 -1.20 -4.54
C LEU A 41 5.49 -0.81 -3.18
N ALA A 42 6.76 -0.39 -3.16
CA ALA A 42 7.42 0.09 -1.95
C ALA A 42 6.71 1.34 -1.39
N MET A 43 6.39 2.30 -2.27
CA MET A 43 5.64 3.50 -1.93
C MET A 43 4.23 3.18 -1.42
N ALA A 44 3.50 2.26 -2.06
CA ALA A 44 2.17 1.86 -1.60
C ALA A 44 2.20 1.25 -0.19
N ARG A 45 3.23 0.45 0.13
CA ARG A 45 3.47 -0.08 1.47
C ARG A 45 3.69 1.05 2.49
N ASP A 46 4.47 2.06 2.13
CA ASP A 46 4.74 3.21 3.02
C ASP A 46 3.47 4.05 3.24
N ILE A 47 2.72 4.34 2.18
CA ILE A 47 1.43 5.04 2.27
C ILE A 47 0.46 4.30 3.21
N LEU A 48 0.30 2.97 3.07
CA LEU A 48 -0.59 2.19 3.95
C LEU A 48 -0.15 2.23 5.41
N ARG A 49 1.16 2.19 5.68
CA ARG A 49 1.70 2.33 7.04
C ARG A 49 1.38 3.70 7.61
N ASP A 50 1.62 4.75 6.82
CA ASP A 50 1.47 6.13 7.27
C ASP A 50 -0.02 6.45 7.50
N MET A 51 -0.91 6.03 6.59
CA MET A 51 -2.36 6.09 6.77
C MET A 51 -2.82 5.47 8.10
N LYS A 52 -2.30 4.28 8.46
CA LYS A 52 -2.62 3.65 9.75
C LYS A 52 -2.11 4.47 10.93
N SER A 53 -0.87 4.93 10.87
CA SER A 53 -0.26 5.73 11.93
C SER A 53 -1.00 7.04 12.17
N GLU A 54 -1.41 7.73 11.11
CA GLU A 54 -2.17 8.98 11.18
C GLU A 54 -3.57 8.76 11.77
N LEU A 55 -4.24 7.68 11.35
CA LEU A 55 -5.56 7.34 11.88
C LEU A 55 -5.50 6.95 13.37
N ASP A 56 -4.47 6.21 13.78
CA ASP A 56 -4.24 5.84 15.18
C ASP A 56 -3.98 7.07 16.06
N ALA A 57 -3.24 8.05 15.55
CA ALA A 57 -2.93 9.30 16.26
C ALA A 57 -4.18 10.13 16.58
N VAL A 58 -5.29 9.90 15.86
CA VAL A 58 -6.59 10.53 16.11
C VAL A 58 -7.64 9.56 16.63
N GLU A 59 -7.23 8.38 17.12
CA GLU A 59 -8.11 7.33 17.66
C GLU A 59 -9.25 6.91 16.71
N GLY A 60 -9.02 6.98 15.40
CA GLY A 60 -10.02 6.63 14.40
C GLY A 60 -11.06 7.71 14.10
N ASP A 61 -10.89 8.95 14.60
CA ASP A 61 -11.80 10.07 14.35
C ASP A 61 -11.84 10.45 12.85
N ALA A 62 -12.93 10.05 12.20
CA ALA A 62 -13.18 10.29 10.77
C ALA A 62 -13.35 11.78 10.43
N ALA A 63 -13.59 12.66 11.40
CA ALA A 63 -13.62 14.10 11.17
C ALA A 63 -12.22 14.71 11.03
N LYS A 64 -11.17 13.99 11.47
CA LYS A 64 -9.77 14.43 11.38
C LYS A 64 -8.99 13.72 10.27
N VAL A 65 -9.15 12.40 10.16
CA VAL A 65 -8.46 11.57 9.16
C VAL A 65 -9.47 10.64 8.48
N CYS A 66 -9.56 10.70 7.16
CA CYS A 66 -10.43 9.82 6.38
C CYS A 66 -9.59 8.79 5.63
N ASN A 67 -9.62 7.54 6.09
CA ASN A 67 -9.01 6.40 5.41
C ASN A 67 -10.11 5.59 4.73
N TRP A 68 -10.31 5.88 3.44
CA TRP A 68 -11.33 5.22 2.63
C TRP A 68 -10.72 4.08 1.81
N LEU A 69 -11.21 2.86 2.03
CA LEU A 69 -10.95 1.71 1.15
C LEU A 69 -12.08 1.47 0.14
N SER A 70 -11.77 1.52 -1.16
CA SER A 70 -12.71 1.20 -2.23
C SER A 70 -12.18 0.09 -3.14
N PHE A 71 -12.99 -0.93 -3.42
CA PHE A 71 -12.56 -2.07 -4.24
C PHE A 71 -13.74 -2.81 -4.90
N PRO A 72 -13.50 -3.51 -6.03
CA PRO A 72 -14.53 -4.35 -6.64
C PRO A 72 -14.69 -5.69 -5.89
N ALA A 73 -15.93 -6.19 -5.81
CA ALA A 73 -16.27 -7.44 -5.14
C ALA A 73 -15.47 -8.67 -5.58
N CYS A 74 -14.99 -8.72 -6.82
CA CYS A 74 -14.26 -9.87 -7.35
C CYS A 74 -12.97 -10.17 -6.59
N LEU A 75 -12.37 -9.19 -5.89
CA LEU A 75 -11.19 -9.44 -5.07
C LEU A 75 -11.52 -10.34 -3.87
N CYS A 76 -12.73 -10.24 -3.31
CA CYS A 76 -13.16 -11.08 -2.20
C CYS A 76 -13.52 -12.52 -2.63
N ALA A 77 -13.72 -12.77 -3.93
CA ALA A 77 -13.83 -14.11 -4.47
C ALA A 77 -12.47 -14.85 -4.58
N THR A 78 -11.38 -14.25 -4.12
CA THR A 78 -10.02 -14.81 -4.16
C THR A 78 -9.38 -14.83 -2.77
N GLY A 79 -8.20 -15.43 -2.63
CA GLY A 79 -7.44 -15.38 -1.37
C GLY A 79 -7.05 -13.97 -0.90
N THR A 80 -7.12 -12.95 -1.77
CA THR A 80 -6.89 -11.56 -1.37
C THR A 80 -7.97 -11.03 -0.43
N ARG A 81 -9.13 -11.70 -0.31
CA ARG A 81 -10.13 -11.48 0.74
C ARG A 81 -9.51 -11.34 2.13
N GLY A 82 -8.49 -12.15 2.44
CA GLY A 82 -7.81 -12.13 3.73
C GLY A 82 -7.18 -10.78 4.08
N PHE A 83 -6.68 -10.04 3.08
CA PHE A 83 -6.16 -8.69 3.28
C PHE A 83 -7.27 -7.74 3.75
N PHE A 84 -8.43 -7.75 3.09
CA PHE A 84 -9.55 -6.86 3.43
C PHE A 84 -10.07 -7.15 4.84
N VAL A 85 -10.28 -8.43 5.17
CA VAL A 85 -10.74 -8.84 6.51
C VAL A 85 -9.77 -8.39 7.60
N GLU A 86 -8.47 -8.62 7.40
CA GLU A 86 -7.47 -8.24 8.39
C GLU A 86 -7.32 -6.72 8.52
N ALA A 87 -7.33 -5.99 7.39
CA ALA A 87 -7.24 -4.53 7.41
C ALA A 87 -8.39 -3.89 8.18
N LEU A 88 -9.61 -4.43 8.08
CA LEU A 88 -10.77 -3.95 8.84
C LEU A 88 -10.69 -4.33 10.32
N LYS A 89 -10.25 -5.55 10.66
CA LYS A 89 -10.02 -5.97 12.06
C LYS A 89 -8.99 -5.08 12.75
N GLN A 90 -7.92 -4.73 12.04
CA GLN A 90 -6.87 -3.83 12.50
C GLN A 90 -7.28 -2.35 12.47
N ARG A 91 -8.52 -2.03 12.06
CA ARG A 91 -9.05 -0.66 11.94
C ARG A 91 -8.16 0.25 11.08
N MET A 92 -7.65 -0.25 9.95
CA MET A 92 -6.84 0.54 9.02
C MET A 92 -7.66 1.59 8.25
N PHE A 93 -8.95 1.33 8.09
CA PHE A 93 -9.88 2.14 7.30
C PHE A 93 -11.14 2.42 8.12
N ASN A 94 -11.69 3.63 7.98
CA ASN A 94 -12.92 4.05 8.65
C ASN A 94 -14.11 4.24 7.68
N VAL A 95 -13.84 4.19 6.37
CA VAL A 95 -14.86 4.15 5.31
C VAL A 95 -14.53 3.02 4.36
N VAL A 96 -15.54 2.20 4.03
CA VAL A 96 -15.43 1.11 3.05
C VAL A 96 -16.54 1.24 2.01
N SER A 97 -16.16 1.19 0.74
CA SER A 97 -17.11 1.13 -0.38
C SER A 97 -16.74 -0.01 -1.31
N THR A 98 -17.71 -0.83 -1.68
CA THR A 98 -17.50 -1.97 -2.58
C THR A 98 -18.76 -2.23 -3.38
N THR A 99 -18.66 -3.03 -4.44
CA THR A 99 -19.80 -3.41 -5.26
C THR A 99 -20.62 -4.52 -4.58
N CYS A 100 -21.90 -4.66 -4.95
CA CYS A 100 -22.85 -5.55 -4.27
C CYS A 100 -22.43 -7.03 -4.20
N GLY A 101 -21.67 -7.52 -5.19
CA GLY A 101 -21.20 -8.91 -5.21
C GLY A 101 -20.30 -9.31 -4.04
N MET A 102 -19.88 -8.35 -3.19
CA MET A 102 -19.19 -8.64 -1.94
C MET A 102 -20.06 -9.52 -1.04
N LEU A 103 -21.38 -9.28 -0.99
CA LEU A 103 -22.31 -10.06 -0.17
C LEU A 103 -22.39 -11.53 -0.59
N ASP A 104 -22.15 -11.82 -1.87
CA ASP A 104 -22.23 -13.18 -2.42
C ASP A 104 -20.91 -13.96 -2.29
N HIS A 105 -19.79 -13.25 -2.12
CA HIS A 105 -18.44 -13.81 -2.16
C HIS A 105 -17.70 -13.78 -0.82
N ASP A 106 -18.19 -13.01 0.16
CA ASP A 106 -17.63 -12.92 1.52
C ASP A 106 -18.18 -13.99 2.47
#